data_AF-A0A518B8S3-F1
#
_entry.id   AF-A0A518B8S3-F1
#
_cell.length_a   1.000
_cell.length_b   1.000
_cell.length_c   1.000
_cell.angle_alpha   90.00
_cell.angle_beta   90.00
_cell.angle_gamma   90.00
#
_symmetry.space_group_name_H-M   'P 1'
#
loop_
_entity.id
_entity.type
_entity.pdbx_description
1 polymer ?
#
loop_
_entity_poly.entity_id
_entity_poly.type
_entity_poly.pdbx_seq_one_letter_code
_entity_poly.pdbx_strand_id
1 'polypeptide(L)'
;MTMGPSDMSEDECKETLRQLKASLRGEFLGKHGIHGMGMRSAEDAICIYLQPGVERTESEAIARLRERVAPHKLIIVEDDAASIGDG
;
A
#
# COMPACT_ATOMS: atom_id res chain seq x y z
N MET A 1 -36.54 -4.34 -14.61
CA MET A 1 -35.60 -4.04 -13.52
C MET A 1 -34.57 -5.16 -13.49
N THR A 2 -33.40 -4.94 -14.08
CA THR A 2 -32.21 -5.78 -13.86
C THR A 2 -31.00 -4.87 -14.03
N MET A 3 -30.68 -4.10 -12.98
CA MET A 3 -29.36 -3.49 -12.87
C MET A 3 -28.39 -4.66 -12.68
N GLY A 4 -27.58 -4.93 -13.71
CA GLY A 4 -26.49 -5.89 -13.58
C GLY A 4 -25.51 -5.39 -12.52
N PRO A 5 -24.92 -6.27 -11.68
CA PRO A 5 -23.69 -5.92 -11.01
C PRO A 5 -22.59 -5.80 -12.07
N SER A 6 -21.47 -5.18 -11.74
CA SER A 6 -20.27 -5.03 -12.60
C SER A 6 -20.22 -3.73 -13.41
N ASP A 7 -20.07 -2.60 -12.72
CA ASP A 7 -19.11 -1.59 -13.15
C ASP A 7 -18.74 -0.74 -11.93
N MET A 8 -17.86 -1.24 -11.06
CA MET A 8 -17.13 -0.30 -10.19
C MET A 8 -16.19 0.45 -11.14
N SER A 9 -16.51 1.69 -11.45
CA SER A 9 -15.69 2.50 -12.35
C SER A 9 -14.29 2.67 -11.76
N GLU A 10 -13.28 2.70 -12.63
CA GLU A 10 -11.86 2.75 -12.28
C GLU A 10 -11.50 3.90 -11.31
N ASP A 11 -12.32 4.96 -11.30
CA ASP A 11 -12.24 6.11 -10.41
C ASP A 11 -12.62 5.78 -8.94
N GLU A 12 -13.59 4.90 -8.69
CA GLU A 12 -13.99 4.49 -7.33
C GLU A 12 -12.91 3.63 -6.65
N CYS A 13 -12.25 2.75 -7.40
CA CYS A 13 -11.11 1.98 -6.87
C CYS A 13 -9.95 2.89 -6.48
N LYS A 14 -9.66 3.91 -7.31
CA LYS A 14 -8.61 4.90 -7.02
C LYS A 14 -8.94 5.73 -5.78
N GLU A 15 -10.19 6.10 -5.58
CA GLU A 15 -10.61 6.85 -4.39
C GLU A 15 -10.52 6.00 -3.12
N THR A 16 -10.96 4.75 -3.18
CA THR A 16 -10.86 3.79 -2.06
C THR A 16 -9.41 3.59 -1.62
N LEU A 17 -8.51 3.30 -2.56
CA LEU A 17 -7.07 3.16 -2.25
C LEU A 17 -6.46 4.45 -1.68
N ARG A 18 -6.89 5.63 -2.15
CA ARG A 18 -6.43 6.92 -1.61
C ARG A 18 -6.86 7.11 -0.16
N GLN A 19 -8.12 6.83 0.16
CA GLN A 19 -8.64 6.92 1.52
C GLN A 19 -7.94 5.93 2.45
N LEU A 20 -7.78 4.69 1.98
CA LEU A 20 -7.06 3.64 2.70
C LEU A 20 -5.61 4.04 2.97
N LYS A 21 -4.88 4.52 1.95
CA LYS A 21 -3.52 5.04 2.11
C LYS A 21 -3.47 6.17 3.15
N ALA A 22 -4.41 7.11 3.12
CA ALA A 22 -4.44 8.22 4.07
C ALA A 22 -4.64 7.74 5.51
N SER A 23 -5.53 6.76 5.71
CA SER A 23 -5.78 6.14 7.02
C SER A 23 -4.54 5.40 7.53
N LEU A 24 -3.94 4.54 6.70
CA LEU A 24 -2.73 3.79 7.04
C LEU A 24 -1.55 4.72 7.29
N ARG A 25 -1.43 5.81 6.53
CA ARG A 25 -0.36 6.80 6.71
C ARG A 25 -0.42 7.42 8.11
N GLY A 26 -1.59 7.77 8.63
CA GLY A 26 -1.70 8.31 9.99
C GLY A 26 -1.31 7.30 11.08
N GLU A 27 -1.56 6.02 10.84
CA GLU A 27 -1.33 4.97 11.83
C GLU A 27 0.11 4.45 11.83
N PHE A 28 0.71 4.24 10.66
CA PHE A 28 1.98 3.52 10.48
C PHE A 28 3.14 4.36 9.93
N LEU A 29 2.90 5.50 9.27
CA LEU A 29 4.01 6.29 8.71
C LEU A 29 4.93 6.80 9.83
N GLY A 30 6.23 6.62 9.67
CA GLY A 30 7.25 6.98 10.66
C GLY A 30 7.35 5.98 11.82
N LYS A 31 6.62 4.87 11.79
CA LYS A 31 6.63 3.81 12.81
C LYS A 31 7.03 2.48 12.22
N HIS A 32 7.51 1.56 13.05
CA HIS A 32 7.86 0.19 12.66
C HIS A 32 8.79 0.11 11.43
N GLY A 33 9.65 1.11 11.25
CA GLY A 33 10.55 1.19 10.11
C GLY A 33 9.91 1.64 8.79
N ILE A 34 8.64 2.05 8.75
CA ILE A 34 7.99 2.57 7.55
C ILE A 34 8.28 4.06 7.42
N HIS A 35 9.09 4.47 6.44
CA HIS A 35 9.37 5.89 6.20
C HIS A 35 8.54 6.48 5.06
N GLY A 36 7.92 5.65 4.22
CA GLY A 36 7.13 6.10 3.09
C GLY A 36 5.91 5.23 2.82
N MET A 37 4.92 5.82 2.14
CA MET A 37 3.74 5.11 1.63
C MET A 37 3.32 5.63 0.26
N GLY A 38 3.00 4.71 -0.64
CA GLY A 38 2.50 4.96 -1.98
C GLY A 38 1.31 4.04 -2.32
N MET A 39 0.84 4.14 -3.56
CA MET A 39 -0.21 3.28 -4.08
C MET A 39 0.05 3.03 -5.56
N ARG A 40 -0.28 1.83 -6.04
CA ARG A 40 -0.25 1.45 -7.45
C ARG A 40 -1.66 1.09 -7.88
N SER A 41 -2.36 2.06 -8.46
CA SER A 41 -3.74 1.91 -8.89
C SER A 41 -3.90 0.86 -9.99
N ALA A 42 -2.90 0.68 -10.86
CA ALA A 42 -2.93 -0.34 -11.91
C ALA A 42 -2.88 -1.79 -11.36
N GLU A 43 -2.32 -1.97 -10.16
CA GLU A 43 -2.17 -3.29 -9.52
C GLU A 43 -3.15 -3.48 -8.35
N ASP A 44 -4.00 -2.48 -8.10
CA ASP A 44 -4.87 -2.38 -6.93
C ASP A 44 -4.10 -2.64 -5.61
N ALA A 45 -3.00 -1.90 -5.44
CA ALA A 45 -2.04 -2.16 -4.37
C ALA A 45 -1.62 -0.92 -3.58
N ILE A 46 -1.41 -1.07 -2.28
CA ILE A 46 -0.73 -0.10 -1.41
C ILE A 46 0.75 -0.47 -1.31
N CYS A 47 1.62 0.51 -1.49
CA CYS A 47 3.07 0.34 -1.35
C CYS A 47 3.54 0.94 -0.02
N ILE A 48 4.30 0.20 0.77
CA ILE A 48 5.01 0.73 1.94
C ILE A 48 6.51 0.72 1.65
N TYR A 49 7.20 1.77 2.10
CA TYR A 49 8.64 1.91 1.96
C TYR A 49 9.27 1.75 3.34
N LEU A 50 10.05 0.69 3.49
CA LEU A 50 10.77 0.38 4.73
C LEU A 50 12.15 1.02 4.73
N GLN A 51 12.58 1.49 5.89
CA GLN A 51 13.91 2.05 6.09
C GLN A 51 14.97 0.96 5.84
N PRO A 52 16.12 1.34 5.28
CA PRO A 52 17.22 0.41 5.08
C PRO A 52 17.64 -0.23 6.41
N GLY A 53 17.80 -1.55 6.43
CA GLY A 53 18.13 -2.33 7.63
C GLY A 53 16.93 -2.75 8.49
N VAL A 54 15.70 -2.37 8.11
CA VAL A 54 14.47 -2.95 8.69
C VAL A 54 14.17 -4.24 7.94
N GLU A 55 14.30 -5.38 8.61
CA GLU A 55 13.98 -6.65 7.97
C GLU A 55 12.50 -6.71 7.56
N ARG A 56 12.27 -7.28 6.36
CA ARG A 56 10.95 -7.66 5.83
C ARG A 56 10.21 -8.70 6.66
N THR A 57 10.77 -9.15 7.78
CA THR A 57 10.17 -10.14 8.68
C THR A 57 8.77 -9.68 9.06
N GLU A 58 7.80 -10.60 9.09
CA GLU A 58 6.40 -10.36 9.45
C GLU A 58 6.27 -9.75 10.85
N SER A 59 6.56 -8.47 10.94
CA SER A 59 6.27 -7.66 12.11
C SER A 59 4.76 -7.59 12.22
N GLU A 60 4.25 -7.57 13.46
CA GLU A 60 2.81 -7.43 13.73
C GLU A 60 2.20 -6.25 12.96
N ALA A 61 2.97 -5.19 12.73
CA ALA A 61 2.59 -4.05 11.91
C ALA A 61 2.36 -4.40 10.42
N ILE A 62 3.22 -5.22 9.81
CA ILE A 62 3.08 -5.66 8.41
C ILE A 62 1.90 -6.62 8.27
N ALA A 63 1.71 -7.52 9.24
CA ALA A 63 0.55 -8.41 9.29
C ALA A 63 -0.76 -7.60 9.37
N ARG A 64 -0.84 -6.65 10.32
CA ARG A 64 -1.98 -5.74 10.43
C ARG A 64 -2.19 -4.89 9.19
N LEU A 65 -1.12 -4.42 8.56
CA LEU A 65 -1.22 -3.72 7.29
C LEU A 65 -1.90 -4.63 6.27
N ARG A 66 -1.38 -5.84 6.02
CA ARG A 66 -1.99 -6.80 5.08
C ARG A 66 -3.47 -7.04 5.35
N GLU A 67 -3.86 -7.23 6.61
CA GLU A 67 -5.27 -7.41 6.98
C GLU A 67 -6.12 -6.18 6.67
N ARG A 68 -5.61 -4.97 6.97
CA ARG A 68 -6.33 -3.72 6.67
C ARG A 68 -6.35 -3.36 5.19
N VAL A 69 -5.33 -3.79 4.42
CA VAL A 69 -5.34 -3.53 2.98
C VAL A 69 -6.27 -4.46 2.24
N ALA A 70 -6.59 -5.65 2.77
CA ALA A 70 -7.52 -6.57 2.15
C ALA A 70 -8.87 -5.87 1.84
N PRO A 71 -9.43 -6.05 0.63
CA PRO A 71 -9.05 -7.01 -0.41
C PRO A 71 -7.90 -6.59 -1.35
N HIS A 72 -7.35 -5.39 -1.19
CA HIS A 72 -6.27 -4.86 -2.01
C HIS A 72 -4.90 -5.47 -1.66
N LYS A 73 -3.94 -5.36 -2.57
CA LYS A 73 -2.58 -5.91 -2.38
C LYS A 73 -1.71 -5.00 -1.52
N LEU A 74 -0.81 -5.58 -0.73
CA LEU A 74 0.27 -4.86 -0.05
C LEU A 74 1.61 -5.18 -0.70
N ILE A 75 2.31 -4.16 -1.19
CA ILE A 75 3.65 -4.23 -1.76
C ILE A 75 4.62 -3.59 -0.77
N ILE A 76 5.67 -4.31 -0.41
CA ILE A 76 6.70 -3.85 0.52
C ILE A 76 7.96 -3.53 -0.29
N VAL A 77 8.25 -2.25 -0.43
CA VAL A 77 9.43 -1.74 -1.11
C VAL A 77 10.50 -1.52 -0.05
N GLU A 78 11.62 -2.23 -0.18
CA GLU A 78 12.83 -1.89 0.56
C GLU A 78 13.48 -0.75 -0.22
N ASP A 79 13.82 0.35 0.46
CA ASP A 79 14.71 1.36 -0.10
C ASP A 79 16.12 0.76 -0.13
N ASP A 80 16.32 -0.18 -1.05
CA ASP A 80 17.66 -0.55 -1.48
C ASP A 80 18.12 0.64 -2.31
N ALA A 81 19.11 1.37 -1.82
CA ALA A 81 19.67 2.57 -2.45
C ALA A 81 20.31 2.31 -3.84
N ALA A 82 19.84 1.31 -4.59
CA ALA A 82 20.46 0.76 -5.79
C ALA A 82 19.55 0.65 -7.02
N SER A 83 18.30 1.12 -7.03
CA SER A 83 17.45 0.93 -8.24
C SER A 83 16.53 2.07 -8.68
N ILE A 84 16.76 3.30 -8.23
CA ILE A 84 16.25 4.47 -8.98
C ILE A 84 17.44 5.34 -9.37
N GLY A 85 17.99 5.00 -10.52
CA GLY A 85 19.03 5.71 -11.26
C GLY A 85 19.06 5.23 -12.71
N ASP A 86 17.94 5.44 -13.40
CA ASP A 86 17.82 5.49 -14.86
C ASP A 86 18.21 6.92 -15.30
N GLY A 87 19.11 7.07 -16.29
CA GLY A 87 19.45 8.36 -16.90
C GLY A 87 20.91 8.53 -17.29
#